data_AF-A0A5U8XPQ2-F1
#
_entry.id   AF-A0A5U8XPQ2-F1
#
_cell.length_a   1.000
_cell.length_b   1.000
_cell.length_c   1.000
_cell.angle_alpha   90.00
_cell.angle_beta   90.00
_cell.angle_gamma   90.00
#
_symmetry.space_group_name_H-M   'P 1'
#
loop_
_entity.id
_entity.type
_entity.pdbx_description
1 polymer ?
#
loop_
_entity_poly.entity_id
_entity_poly.type
_entity_poly.pdbx_seq_one_letter_code
_entity_poly.pdbx_strand_id
1 'polypeptide(L)'
;MQDLKSDNDASAQLLQHLIANADDGQVTFYGAGRVKVTRLIAKEMPAICWEHVSDNIFTQRVIVCAALRYPDLGIVIPGARHYSPDIKRLLDRLQELGVMPPKKQQVTGDNQGFVDNFGNYWNREQSFIIATHAGQLAGKDKCGSEKELYSEDLY
;
A
#
# COMPACT_ATOMS: atom_id res chain seq x y z
N MET A 1 39.14 10.39 -3.48
CA MET A 1 37.76 10.56 -3.95
C MET A 1 36.88 10.37 -2.73
N GLN A 2 36.19 11.41 -2.27
CA GLN A 2 35.15 11.25 -1.26
C GLN A 2 33.90 10.79 -2.00
N ASP A 3 33.38 9.62 -1.64
CA ASP A 3 32.16 9.09 -2.19
C ASP A 3 31.01 10.05 -1.86
N LEU A 4 30.51 10.72 -2.91
CA LEU A 4 29.27 11.48 -2.86
C LEU A 4 28.15 10.46 -2.61
N LYS A 5 27.65 10.40 -1.37
CA LYS A 5 26.40 9.71 -1.07
C LYS A 5 25.33 10.28 -2.00
N SER A 6 24.68 9.41 -2.77
CA SER A 6 23.66 9.80 -3.74
C SER A 6 22.55 10.60 -3.04
N ASP A 7 22.05 11.66 -3.68
CA ASP A 7 20.99 12.55 -3.16
C ASP A 7 19.74 11.79 -2.66
N ASN A 8 19.50 10.57 -3.17
CA ASN A 8 18.42 9.69 -2.74
C ASN A 8 18.54 9.27 -1.26
N ASP A 9 19.75 9.07 -0.77
CA ASP A 9 20.03 8.61 0.60
C ASP A 9 19.88 9.78 1.61
N ALA A 10 20.25 10.99 1.18
CA ALA A 10 20.05 12.21 1.97
C ALA A 10 18.57 12.60 2.08
N SER A 11 17.79 12.44 1.00
CA SER A 11 16.33 12.67 1.02
C SER A 11 15.61 11.67 1.92
N ALA A 12 15.97 10.38 1.85
CA ALA A 12 15.43 9.36 2.74
C ALA A 12 15.76 9.63 4.22
N GLN A 13 17.00 10.07 4.52
CA GLN A 13 17.43 10.42 5.87
C GLN A 13 16.74 11.70 6.40
N LEU A 14 16.56 12.71 5.55
CA LEU A 14 15.82 13.93 5.90
C LEU A 14 14.33 13.62 6.14
N LEU A 15 13.72 12.76 5.32
CA LEU A 15 12.35 12.30 5.51
C LEU A 15 12.21 11.56 6.84
N GLN A 16 13.12 10.64 7.17
CA GLN A 16 13.14 9.95 8.46
C GLN A 16 13.32 10.93 9.64
N HIS A 17 14.18 11.94 9.49
CA HIS A 17 14.37 12.97 10.52
C HIS A 17 13.14 13.86 10.70
N LEU A 18 12.45 14.23 9.62
CA LEU A 18 11.22 15.00 9.68
C LEU A 18 10.06 14.19 10.26
N ILE A 19 9.97 12.89 9.95
CA ILE A 19 8.99 11.96 10.56
C ILE A 19 9.24 11.83 12.07
N ALA A 20 10.50 11.71 12.49
CA ALA A 20 10.87 11.58 13.90
C ALA A 20 10.59 12.83 14.75
N ASN A 21 10.47 14.01 14.12
CA ASN A 21 10.27 15.30 14.79
C ASN A 21 8.95 16.00 14.42
N ALA A 22 8.10 15.35 13.62
CA ALA A 22 6.75 15.81 13.35
C ALA A 22 5.89 15.57 14.60
N ASP A 23 5.22 16.63 15.07
CA ASP A 23 4.18 16.61 16.10
C ASP A 23 3.43 15.26 16.11
N ASP A 24 3.81 14.45 17.10
CA ASP A 24 3.70 13.00 17.26
C ASP A 24 2.27 12.52 17.54
N GLY A 25 1.30 13.38 17.24
CA GLY A 25 -0.11 13.09 17.31
C GLY A 25 -0.47 11.97 16.33
N GLN A 26 -0.68 10.77 16.84
CA GLN A 26 -1.45 9.77 16.13
C GLN A 26 -2.85 10.35 15.88
N VAL A 27 -3.32 10.27 14.64
CA VAL A 27 -4.72 10.55 14.34
C VAL A 27 -5.46 9.23 14.22
N THR A 28 -6.61 9.13 14.87
CA THR A 28 -7.46 7.94 14.79
C THR A 28 -8.46 8.11 13.67
N PHE A 29 -8.51 7.16 12.75
CA PHE A 29 -9.55 7.13 11.72
C PHE A 29 -9.93 5.68 11.44
N TYR A 30 -11.25 5.44 11.35
CA TYR A 30 -11.86 4.10 11.46
C TYR A 30 -11.39 3.30 12.69
N GLY A 31 -11.11 3.97 13.81
CA GLY A 31 -10.67 3.31 15.04
C GLY A 31 -9.20 2.85 15.06
N ALA A 32 -8.43 3.10 14.00
CA ALA A 32 -7.00 2.78 13.93
C ALA A 32 -6.14 4.03 14.05
N GLY A 33 -5.09 3.99 14.88
CA GLY A 33 -4.07 5.04 14.99
C GLY A 33 -3.23 5.14 13.72
N ARG A 34 -2.87 6.36 13.32
CA ARG A 34 -2.17 6.63 12.06
C ARG A 34 -1.07 7.65 12.23
N VAL A 35 -0.01 7.46 11.46
CA VAL A 35 1.10 8.41 11.37
C VAL A 35 0.62 9.64 10.62
N LYS A 36 0.61 10.78 11.31
CA LYS A 36 0.35 12.09 10.73
C LYS A 36 1.51 12.49 9.84
N VAL A 37 1.21 12.96 8.65
CA VAL A 37 2.16 13.51 7.69
C VAL A 37 2.01 15.02 7.72
N THR A 38 3.10 15.74 8.02
CA THR A 38 3.06 17.20 7.96
C THR A 38 2.94 17.68 6.52
N ARG A 39 2.43 18.90 6.30
CA ARG A 39 2.38 19.51 4.96
C ARG A 39 3.75 19.57 4.25
N LEU A 40 4.85 19.65 5.01
CA LEU A 40 6.20 19.63 4.45
C LEU A 40 6.56 18.21 3.98
N ILE A 41 6.37 17.20 4.81
CA ILE A 41 6.62 15.80 4.44
C ILE A 41 5.76 15.37 3.25
N ALA A 42 4.50 15.80 3.21
CA ALA A 42 3.59 15.52 2.09
C ALA A 42 4.09 16.10 0.75
N LYS A 43 4.87 17.19 0.76
CA LYS A 43 5.45 17.78 -0.46
C LYS A 43 6.67 17.01 -0.97
N GLU A 44 7.43 16.41 -0.05
CA GLU A 44 8.65 15.65 -0.38
C GLU A 44 8.34 14.17 -0.72
N MET A 45 7.15 13.69 -0.37
CA MET A 45 6.72 12.31 -0.59
C MET A 45 5.79 12.20 -1.81
N PRO A 46 5.87 11.11 -2.61
CA PRO A 46 4.93 10.90 -3.71
C PRO A 46 3.47 10.98 -3.24
N ALA A 47 2.61 11.65 -4.02
CA ALA A 47 1.21 11.88 -3.65
C ALA A 47 0.43 10.58 -3.36
N ILE A 48 0.84 9.47 -3.98
CA ILE A 48 0.25 8.16 -3.75
C ILE A 48 0.54 7.59 -2.36
N CYS A 49 1.46 8.16 -1.59
CA CYS A 49 1.86 7.64 -0.27
C CYS A 49 1.11 8.30 0.89
N TRP A 50 0.26 9.29 0.64
CA TRP A 50 -0.52 9.94 1.68
C TRP A 50 -1.98 10.14 1.26
N GLU A 51 -2.82 10.36 2.26
CA GLU A 51 -4.23 10.70 2.10
C GLU A 51 -4.53 11.97 2.89
N HIS A 52 -5.37 12.84 2.34
CA HIS A 52 -5.92 13.99 3.05
C HIS A 52 -7.17 13.56 3.81
N VAL A 53 -7.17 13.66 5.14
CA VAL A 53 -8.25 13.10 5.97
C VAL A 53 -9.16 14.15 6.60
N SER A 54 -8.65 15.37 6.83
CA SER A 54 -9.42 16.53 7.27
C SER A 54 -8.54 17.78 7.25
N ASP A 55 -9.14 18.99 7.22
CA ASP A 55 -8.46 20.30 7.36
C ASP A 55 -7.02 20.33 6.81
N ASN A 56 -6.03 20.37 7.70
CA ASN A 56 -4.59 20.38 7.41
C ASN A 56 -3.89 19.06 7.80
N ILE A 57 -4.66 17.99 7.93
CA ILE A 57 -4.22 16.67 8.38
C ILE A 57 -4.05 15.77 7.16
N PHE A 58 -2.82 15.34 6.96
CA PHE A 58 -2.44 14.30 6.02
C PHE A 58 -1.99 13.09 6.82
N THR A 59 -2.15 11.90 6.26
CA THR A 59 -1.74 10.66 6.91
C THR A 59 -1.05 9.74 5.94
N GLN A 60 -0.06 8.99 6.44
CA GLN A 60 0.67 8.01 5.67
C GLN A 60 -0.26 6.88 5.24
N ARG A 61 -0.23 6.53 3.95
CA ARG A 61 -0.81 5.29 3.46
C ARG A 61 0.11 4.14 3.79
N VAL A 62 -0.48 3.02 4.17
CA VAL A 62 0.20 1.75 4.34
C VAL A 62 -0.52 0.68 3.54
N ILE A 63 0.22 -0.23 2.94
CA ILE A 63 -0.36 -1.39 2.26
C ILE A 63 -0.82 -2.39 3.31
N VAL A 64 -2.08 -2.80 3.23
CA VAL A 64 -2.71 -3.68 4.22
C VAL A 64 -2.66 -5.13 3.77
N CYS A 65 -3.11 -5.40 2.55
CA CYS A 65 -3.20 -6.78 2.04
C CYS A 65 -3.28 -6.82 0.52
N ALA A 66 -3.08 -8.01 -0.04
CA ALA A 66 -3.24 -8.26 -1.47
C ALA A 66 -4.72 -8.15 -1.89
N ALA A 67 -4.96 -7.89 -3.17
CA ALA A 67 -6.31 -7.82 -3.69
C ALA A 67 -6.46 -8.38 -5.11
N LEU A 68 -7.60 -9.02 -5.36
CA LEU A 68 -8.06 -9.38 -6.69
C LEU A 68 -8.99 -8.29 -7.22
N ARG A 69 -8.62 -7.67 -8.35
CA ARG A 69 -9.44 -6.66 -9.02
C ARG A 69 -10.09 -7.27 -10.25
N TYR A 70 -11.40 -7.09 -10.37
CA TYR A 70 -12.24 -7.49 -11.51
C TYR A 70 -12.80 -6.23 -12.17
N PRO A 71 -12.11 -5.62 -13.14
CA PRO A 71 -12.48 -4.32 -13.70
C PRO A 71 -13.88 -4.33 -14.32
N ASP A 72 -14.22 -5.39 -15.06
CA ASP A 72 -15.51 -5.55 -15.73
C ASP A 72 -16.70 -5.58 -14.76
N LEU A 73 -16.44 -5.92 -13.49
CA LEU A 73 -17.44 -5.98 -12.44
C LEU A 73 -17.37 -4.76 -11.50
N GLY A 74 -16.34 -3.93 -11.61
CA GLY A 74 -16.08 -2.86 -10.65
C GLY A 74 -15.76 -3.36 -9.23
N ILE A 75 -15.26 -4.60 -9.10
CA ILE A 75 -15.06 -5.26 -7.80
C ILE A 75 -13.57 -5.34 -7.46
N VAL A 76 -13.23 -5.06 -6.21
CA VAL A 76 -11.92 -5.34 -5.59
C VAL A 76 -12.16 -6.21 -4.36
N ILE A 77 -11.51 -7.38 -4.31
CA ILE A 77 -11.62 -8.33 -3.19
C ILE A 77 -10.28 -8.37 -2.46
N PRO A 78 -10.18 -7.82 -1.25
CA PRO A 78 -8.99 -7.93 -0.41
C PRO A 78 -8.86 -9.35 0.16
N GLY A 79 -7.62 -9.77 0.45
CA GLY A 79 -7.34 -10.98 1.23
C GLY A 79 -5.87 -11.11 1.60
N ALA A 80 -5.55 -12.08 2.46
CA ALA A 80 -4.24 -12.16 3.11
C ALA A 80 -3.05 -12.19 2.11
N ARG A 81 -3.25 -12.85 0.97
CA ARG A 81 -2.34 -12.87 -0.19
C ARG A 81 -3.14 -13.14 -1.46
N HIS A 82 -2.56 -12.94 -2.64
CA HIS A 82 -3.21 -13.37 -3.88
C HIS A 82 -3.54 -14.87 -3.82
N TYR A 83 -4.79 -15.22 -4.14
CA TYR A 83 -5.29 -16.61 -4.13
C TYR A 83 -5.18 -17.32 -2.77
N SER A 84 -5.26 -16.58 -1.67
CA SER A 84 -5.36 -17.18 -0.35
C SER A 84 -6.62 -18.07 -0.21
N PRO A 85 -6.61 -19.08 0.67
CA PRO A 85 -7.77 -19.96 0.86
C PRO A 85 -9.06 -19.23 1.23
N ASP A 86 -8.97 -18.12 1.97
CA ASP A 86 -10.09 -17.23 2.30
C ASP A 86 -10.69 -16.57 1.05
N ILE A 87 -9.86 -16.00 0.17
CA ILE A 87 -10.33 -15.46 -1.12
C ILE A 87 -11.02 -16.54 -1.94
N LYS A 88 -10.43 -17.74 -2.03
CA LYS A 88 -11.04 -18.83 -2.80
C LYS A 88 -12.44 -19.16 -2.27
N ARG A 89 -12.59 -19.35 -0.96
CA ARG A 89 -13.89 -19.67 -0.33
C ARG A 89 -14.91 -18.55 -0.56
N LEU A 90 -14.48 -17.29 -0.49
CA LEU A 90 -15.34 -16.15 -0.77
C LEU A 90 -15.81 -16.16 -2.23
N LEU A 91 -14.90 -16.35 -3.20
CA LEU A 91 -15.23 -16.41 -4.63
C LEU A 91 -16.22 -17.55 -4.93
N ASP A 92 -15.98 -18.74 -4.36
CA ASP A 92 -16.88 -19.88 -4.49
C ASP A 92 -18.27 -19.52 -3.98
N ARG A 93 -18.36 -18.89 -2.79
CA ARG A 93 -19.64 -18.48 -2.20
C ARG A 93 -20.36 -17.39 -2.99
N LEU A 94 -19.64 -16.40 -3.50
CA LEU A 94 -20.21 -15.35 -4.34
C LEU A 94 -20.76 -15.91 -5.65
N GLN A 95 -20.12 -16.95 -6.19
CA GLN A 95 -20.60 -17.65 -7.38
C GLN A 95 -21.86 -18.50 -7.07
N GLU A 96 -21.89 -19.22 -5.95
CA GLU A 96 -23.07 -19.96 -5.50
C GLU A 96 -24.30 -19.05 -5.27
N LEU A 97 -24.06 -17.84 -4.76
CA LEU A 97 -25.11 -16.84 -4.53
C LEU A 97 -25.51 -16.07 -5.80
N GLY A 98 -24.88 -16.34 -6.96
CA GLY A 98 -25.16 -15.64 -8.21
C GLY A 98 -24.67 -14.18 -8.25
N VAL A 99 -23.88 -13.75 -7.27
CA VAL A 99 -23.30 -12.39 -7.20
C VAL A 99 -22.12 -12.26 -8.16
N MET A 100 -21.35 -13.34 -8.33
CA MET A 100 -20.15 -13.35 -9.17
C MET A 100 -20.29 -14.38 -10.30
N PRO A 101 -20.06 -13.98 -11.57
CA PRO A 101 -20.19 -14.91 -12.68
C PRO A 101 -19.12 -16.01 -12.64
N PRO A 102 -19.42 -17.21 -13.19
CA PRO A 102 -18.44 -18.30 -13.29
C PRO A 102 -17.21 -17.89 -14.11
N LYS A 103 -17.45 -17.26 -15.27
CA LYS A 103 -16.41 -16.66 -16.11
C LYS A 103 -16.24 -15.20 -15.71
N LYS A 104 -15.02 -14.86 -15.30
CA LYS A 104 -14.64 -13.54 -14.81
C LYS A 104 -13.17 -13.31 -15.11
N GLN A 105 -12.84 -12.08 -15.50
CA GLN A 105 -11.46 -11.68 -15.75
C GLN A 105 -10.99 -10.78 -14.62
N GLN A 106 -10.04 -11.28 -13.85
CA GLN A 106 -9.29 -10.44 -12.94
C GLN A 106 -8.07 -9.87 -13.64
N VAL A 107 -7.55 -8.80 -13.05
CA VAL A 107 -6.25 -8.26 -13.39
C VAL A 107 -5.14 -9.26 -12.99
N THR A 108 -4.14 -9.41 -13.85
CA THR A 108 -2.97 -10.28 -13.67
C THR A 108 -1.67 -9.53 -13.99
N GLY A 109 -0.51 -10.13 -13.69
CA GLY A 109 0.81 -9.53 -13.93
C GLY A 109 1.05 -8.26 -13.10
N ASP A 110 1.71 -7.28 -13.70
CA ASP A 110 2.13 -6.01 -13.08
C ASP A 110 0.94 -5.20 -12.55
N ASN A 111 -0.22 -5.39 -13.17
CA ASN A 111 -1.45 -4.74 -12.76
C ASN A 111 -2.14 -5.44 -11.58
N GLN A 112 -1.66 -6.60 -11.10
CA GLN A 112 -2.09 -7.12 -9.80
C GLN A 112 -1.77 -6.11 -8.71
N GLY A 113 -2.44 -6.20 -7.56
CA GLY A 113 -2.37 -5.10 -6.62
C GLY A 113 -2.77 -5.45 -5.21
N PHE A 114 -2.81 -4.40 -4.42
CA PHE A 114 -3.02 -4.40 -2.99
C PHE A 114 -4.03 -3.33 -2.62
N VAL A 115 -4.53 -3.42 -1.40
CA VAL A 115 -5.40 -2.40 -0.81
C VAL A 115 -4.65 -1.70 0.32
N ASP A 116 -4.78 -0.37 0.36
CA ASP A 116 -4.24 0.44 1.45
C ASP A 116 -5.19 0.53 2.66
N ASN A 117 -4.76 1.23 3.70
CA ASN A 117 -5.53 1.51 4.92
C ASN A 117 -6.77 2.42 4.73
N PHE A 118 -7.04 2.87 3.50
CA PHE A 118 -8.23 3.62 3.10
C PHE A 118 -9.17 2.81 2.21
N GLY A 119 -8.81 1.57 1.86
CA GLY A 119 -9.60 0.74 0.96
C GLY A 119 -9.31 0.98 -0.52
N ASN A 120 -8.31 1.81 -0.86
CA ASN A 120 -7.96 2.09 -2.25
C ASN A 120 -7.07 1.01 -2.82
N TYR A 121 -7.32 0.69 -4.09
CA TYR A 121 -6.53 -0.27 -4.85
C TYR A 121 -5.31 0.38 -5.49
N TRP A 122 -4.15 -0.27 -5.37
CA TRP A 122 -2.89 0.14 -5.98
C TRP A 122 -2.26 -1.05 -6.70
N ASN A 123 -1.68 -0.84 -7.89
CA ASN A 123 -0.95 -1.90 -8.59
C ASN A 123 0.36 -2.25 -7.87
N ARG A 124 1.12 -3.25 -8.36
CA ARG A 124 2.35 -3.71 -7.70
C ARG A 124 3.40 -2.63 -7.51
N GLU A 125 3.66 -1.84 -8.55
CA GLU A 125 4.66 -0.76 -8.53
C GLU A 125 4.26 0.34 -7.55
N GLN A 126 3.03 0.82 -7.62
CA GLN A 126 2.50 1.83 -6.70
C GLN A 126 2.52 1.32 -5.26
N SER A 127 2.13 0.07 -5.05
CA SER A 127 2.13 -0.56 -3.73
C SER A 127 3.54 -0.67 -3.17
N PHE A 128 4.53 -0.97 -4.01
CA PHE A 128 5.94 -1.02 -3.61
C PHE A 128 6.44 0.35 -3.15
N ILE A 129 6.12 1.42 -3.88
CA ILE A 129 6.46 2.80 -3.50
C ILE A 129 5.82 3.14 -2.15
N ILE A 130 4.51 2.88 -1.99
CA ILE A 130 3.79 3.13 -0.73
C ILE A 130 4.42 2.37 0.43
N ALA A 131 4.64 1.06 0.27
CA ALA A 131 5.21 0.21 1.32
C ALA A 131 6.64 0.63 1.71
N THR A 132 7.44 1.07 0.74
CA THR A 132 8.80 1.58 0.97
C THR A 132 8.77 2.86 1.79
N HIS A 133 7.97 3.86 1.39
CA HIS A 133 7.85 5.13 2.12
C HIS A 133 7.22 4.96 3.51
N ALA A 134 6.34 3.98 3.67
CA ALA A 134 5.77 3.59 4.95
C ALA A 134 6.73 2.77 5.84
N GLY A 135 7.93 2.43 5.35
CA GLY A 135 8.91 1.62 6.07
C GLY A 135 8.51 0.16 6.28
N GLN A 136 7.47 -0.34 5.57
CA GLN A 136 6.96 -1.71 5.74
C GLN A 136 7.94 -2.79 5.26
N LEU A 137 8.89 -2.40 4.41
CA LEU A 137 9.90 -3.30 3.84
C LEU A 137 11.24 -3.25 4.59
N ALA A 138 11.37 -2.40 5.61
CA ALA A 138 12.62 -2.24 6.34
C ALA A 138 13.02 -3.53 7.06
N GLY A 139 14.22 -4.03 6.76
CA GLY A 139 14.76 -5.26 7.36
C GLY A 139 14.16 -6.56 6.81
N LYS A 140 13.44 -6.51 5.67
CA LYS A 140 12.86 -7.67 5.00
C LYS A 140 13.60 -7.99 3.71
N ASP A 141 13.70 -9.28 3.41
CA ASP A 141 14.22 -9.74 2.12
C ASP A 141 13.17 -9.60 1.03
N LYS A 142 13.59 -9.12 -0.14
CA LYS A 142 12.71 -8.95 -1.28
C LYS A 142 12.41 -10.30 -1.94
N CYS A 143 11.15 -10.53 -2.29
CA CYS A 143 10.73 -11.60 -3.16
C CYS A 143 10.44 -11.07 -4.57
N GLY A 144 10.91 -11.77 -5.61
CA GLY A 144 10.62 -11.43 -7.00
C GLY A 144 11.32 -10.15 -7.47
N SER A 145 10.57 -9.27 -8.13
CA SER A 145 11.08 -8.04 -8.73
C SER A 145 11.40 -6.95 -7.69
N GLU A 146 12.51 -6.24 -7.88
CA GLU A 146 13.00 -5.14 -7.03
C GLU A 146 12.13 -3.86 -7.09
N LYS A 147 11.17 -3.80 -8.01
CA LYS A 147 10.33 -2.60 -8.25
C LYS A 147 8.85 -2.83 -7.99
N GLU A 148 8.48 -4.03 -7.56
CA GLU A 148 7.10 -4.47 -7.46
C GLU A 148 6.86 -5.15 -6.13
N LEU A 149 5.69 -4.91 -5.54
CA LEU A 149 5.32 -5.57 -4.30
C LEU A 149 4.72 -6.95 -4.58
N TYR A 150 5.22 -7.95 -3.85
CA TYR A 150 4.66 -9.29 -3.71
C TYR A 150 4.11 -9.45 -2.30
N SER A 151 3.13 -10.35 -2.13
CA SER A 151 2.46 -10.49 -0.82
C SER A 151 3.45 -10.93 0.26
N GLU A 152 4.42 -11.74 -0.14
CA GLU A 152 5.52 -12.27 0.65
C GLU A 152 6.45 -11.18 1.20
N ASP A 153 6.54 -10.01 0.56
CA ASP A 153 7.37 -8.91 1.07
C ASP A 153 6.80 -8.27 2.35
N LEU A 154 5.51 -8.49 2.63
CA LEU A 154 4.79 -7.83 3.73
C LEU A 154 4.82 -8.58 5.06
N TYR A 155 5.29 -9.83 5.12
CA TYR A 155 5.32 -10.62 6.36
C TYR A 155 6.67 -11.30 6.62
#